data_AF-A0A3L6SIR6-F1
#
_entry.id   AF-A0A3L6SIR6-F1
#
_cell.length_a   1.000
_cell.length_b   1.000
_cell.length_c   1.000
_cell.angle_alpha   90.00
_cell.angle_beta   90.00
_cell.angle_gamma   90.00
#
_symmetry.space_group_name_H-M   'P 1'
#
loop_
_entity.id
_entity.type
_entity.pdbx_description
1 polymer ?
#
loop_
_entity_poly.entity_id
_entity_poly.type
_entity_poly.pdbx_seq_one_letter_code
_entity_poly.pdbx_strand_id
1 'polypeptide(L)'
;MVDGGNFYEAQQMYKSTSARYMAAQKYSEALDILESGALVQLKHGQVTCGGELAVLFVDTLVTGELPYNEETFGRIRKMYKAFPKISVPHFLGDDYDDEGHQLSEAISAAKARAESCSSFLRAAIRWSAEFGASRNGCPEMHVMLAEYIYSESPETDMTRVSSHFVRGNDPKKFASMLVNFMGKCYPGEDDTAIARGVLMYLSQGNLRDANLLMDEMKEQLKSANSEFPKTDLIRFIKYLLPTQEKLLQDECCSFALIDLKCQLQNE
;
A
#
# COMPACT_ATOMS: atom_id res chain seq x y z
N MET A 1 -7.74 -9.95 -31.45
CA MET A 1 -6.64 -10.93 -31.36
C MET A 1 -6.46 -11.53 -29.96
N VAL A 2 -7.41 -11.37 -29.03
CA VAL A 2 -7.32 -12.00 -27.69
C VAL A 2 -8.29 -13.18 -27.52
N ASP A 3 -9.06 -13.52 -28.55
CA ASP A 3 -10.09 -14.57 -28.48
C ASP A 3 -9.55 -16.01 -28.64
N GLY A 4 -8.22 -16.20 -28.72
CA GLY A 4 -7.58 -17.48 -29.07
C GLY A 4 -6.86 -18.22 -27.94
N GLY A 5 -6.97 -17.79 -26.69
CA GLY A 5 -6.29 -18.44 -25.55
C GLY A 5 -4.76 -18.28 -25.50
N ASN A 6 -4.15 -17.61 -26.48
CA ASN A 6 -2.70 -17.39 -26.54
C ASN A 6 -2.29 -16.07 -25.89
N PHE A 7 -2.57 -15.97 -24.59
CA PHE A 7 -2.30 -14.77 -23.80
C PHE A 7 -0.81 -14.44 -23.71
N TYR A 8 0.05 -15.45 -23.69
CA TYR A 8 1.50 -15.25 -23.70
C TYR A 8 1.99 -14.65 -25.02
N GLU A 9 1.56 -15.18 -26.18
CA GLU A 9 1.92 -14.59 -27.47
C GLU A 9 1.39 -13.17 -27.61
N ALA A 10 0.15 -12.91 -27.18
CA ALA A 10 -0.39 -11.56 -27.15
C ALA A 10 0.48 -10.63 -26.30
N GLN A 11 0.94 -11.08 -25.13
CA GLN A 11 1.86 -10.33 -24.28
C GLN A 11 3.18 -10.00 -24.99
N GLN A 12 3.79 -10.97 -25.67
CA GLN A 12 5.03 -10.75 -26.41
C GLN A 12 4.83 -9.75 -27.57
N MET A 13 3.67 -9.76 -28.21
CA MET A 13 3.32 -8.78 -29.24
C MET A 13 3.18 -7.35 -28.67
N TYR A 14 2.58 -7.20 -27.48
CA TYR A 14 2.52 -5.92 -26.77
C TYR A 14 3.93 -5.41 -26.40
N LYS A 15 4.79 -6.28 -25.86
CA LYS A 15 6.19 -5.96 -25.52
C LYS A 15 7.00 -5.54 -26.74
N SER A 16 6.94 -6.32 -27.83
CA SER A 16 7.65 -6.01 -29.07
C SER A 16 7.18 -4.70 -29.72
N THR A 17 5.86 -4.45 -29.69
CA THR A 17 5.30 -3.22 -30.28
C THR A 17 5.63 -1.98 -29.45
N SER A 18 5.51 -2.04 -28.13
CA SER A 18 5.93 -0.95 -27.25
C SER A 18 7.43 -0.67 -27.35
N ALA A 19 8.28 -1.70 -27.43
CA ALA A 19 9.73 -1.52 -27.64
C ALA A 19 10.06 -0.76 -28.93
N ARG A 20 9.34 -1.04 -30.03
CA ARG A 20 9.48 -0.29 -31.29
C ARG A 20 9.08 1.18 -31.14
N TYR A 21 7.99 1.46 -30.41
CA TYR A 21 7.58 2.83 -30.13
C TYR A 21 8.60 3.56 -29.24
N MET A 22 9.13 2.91 -28.20
CA MET A 22 10.18 3.48 -27.34
C MET A 22 11.46 3.78 -28.12
N ALA A 23 11.91 2.88 -29.00
CA ALA A 23 13.07 3.10 -29.86
C ALA A 23 12.87 4.30 -30.81
N ALA A 24 11.63 4.60 -31.17
CA ALA A 24 11.25 5.77 -31.95
C ALA A 24 10.91 7.01 -31.09
N GLN A 25 11.16 6.97 -29.77
CA GLN A 25 10.84 8.02 -28.78
C GLN A 25 9.34 8.40 -28.73
N LYS A 26 8.48 7.47 -29.15
CA LYS A 26 7.01 7.61 -29.14
C LYS A 26 6.44 7.04 -27.84
N TYR A 27 6.75 7.71 -26.73
CA TYR A 27 6.39 7.21 -25.40
C TYR A 27 4.88 7.16 -25.17
N SER A 28 4.12 8.13 -25.68
CA SER A 28 2.66 8.15 -25.53
C SER A 28 2.01 6.90 -26.15
N GLU A 29 2.39 6.56 -27.38
CA GLU A 29 1.88 5.39 -28.08
C GLU A 29 2.33 4.09 -27.43
N ALA A 30 3.56 4.04 -26.90
CA ALA A 30 4.04 2.91 -26.11
C ALA A 30 3.17 2.68 -24.86
N LEU A 31 2.87 3.75 -24.11
CA LEU A 31 2.02 3.70 -22.93
C LEU A 31 0.59 3.24 -23.27
N ASP A 32 0.01 3.71 -24.36
CA ASP A 32 -1.35 3.33 -24.79
C ASP A 32 -1.46 1.84 -25.10
N ILE A 33 -0.46 1.30 -25.81
CA ILE A 33 -0.38 -0.13 -26.13
C ILE A 33 -0.17 -0.96 -24.86
N LEU A 34 0.71 -0.52 -23.95
CA LEU A 34 1.00 -1.23 -22.70
C LEU A 34 -0.19 -1.23 -21.74
N GLU A 35 -0.86 -0.08 -21.56
CA GLU A 35 -2.06 0.02 -20.74
C GLU A 35 -3.18 -0.86 -21.31
N SER A 36 -3.44 -0.77 -22.61
CA SER A 36 -4.45 -1.59 -23.28
C SER A 36 -4.16 -3.08 -23.09
N GLY A 37 -2.91 -3.51 -23.30
CA GLY A 37 -2.49 -4.88 -23.10
C GLY A 37 -2.63 -5.35 -21.65
N ALA A 38 -2.17 -4.55 -20.69
CA ALA A 38 -2.30 -4.86 -19.26
C ALA A 38 -3.77 -5.05 -18.86
N LEU A 39 -4.63 -4.10 -19.23
CA LEU A 39 -6.07 -4.17 -18.91
C LEU A 39 -6.75 -5.39 -19.53
N VAL A 40 -6.42 -5.72 -20.78
CA VAL A 40 -7.01 -6.88 -21.45
C VAL A 40 -6.57 -8.18 -20.80
N GLN A 41 -5.29 -8.33 -20.46
CA GLN A 41 -4.76 -9.53 -19.80
C GLN A 41 -5.35 -9.71 -18.39
N LEU A 42 -5.38 -8.63 -17.60
CA LEU A 42 -5.92 -8.65 -16.24
C LEU A 42 -7.42 -9.02 -16.22
N LYS A 43 -8.20 -8.50 -17.17
CA LYS A 43 -9.63 -8.85 -17.32
C LYS A 43 -9.87 -10.33 -17.62
N HIS A 44 -8.92 -11.01 -18.26
CA HIS A 44 -9.00 -12.45 -18.54
C HIS A 44 -8.34 -13.30 -17.43
N GLY A 45 -8.02 -12.71 -16.28
CA GLY A 45 -7.40 -13.40 -15.15
C GLY A 45 -5.91 -13.71 -15.34
N GLN A 46 -5.28 -13.22 -16.41
CA GLN A 46 -3.86 -13.45 -16.70
C GLN A 46 -2.99 -12.46 -15.92
N VAL A 47 -2.92 -12.65 -14.61
CA VAL A 47 -2.34 -11.65 -13.69
C VAL A 47 -0.82 -11.49 -13.83
N THR A 48 -0.10 -12.55 -14.14
CA THR A 48 1.34 -12.49 -14.43
C THR A 48 1.59 -11.71 -15.71
N CYS A 49 0.91 -12.08 -16.80
CA CYS A 49 1.07 -11.41 -18.09
C CYS A 49 0.69 -9.93 -18.04
N GLY A 50 -0.45 -9.62 -17.42
CA GLY A 50 -0.96 -8.26 -17.28
C GLY A 50 -0.12 -7.40 -16.34
N GLY A 51 0.36 -7.97 -15.22
CA GLY A 51 1.22 -7.24 -14.29
C GLY A 51 2.60 -6.93 -14.86
N GLU A 52 3.20 -7.83 -15.65
CA GLU A 52 4.44 -7.54 -16.36
C GLU A 52 4.29 -6.38 -17.35
N LEU A 53 3.17 -6.30 -18.08
CA LEU A 53 2.88 -5.17 -18.95
C LEU A 53 2.66 -3.87 -18.15
N ALA A 54 2.04 -3.97 -16.97
CA ALA A 54 1.86 -2.82 -16.08
C ALA A 54 3.18 -2.32 -15.48
N VAL A 55 4.12 -3.23 -15.16
CA VAL A 55 5.49 -2.86 -14.75
C VAL A 55 6.22 -2.18 -15.91
N LEU A 56 6.16 -2.76 -17.12
CA LEU A 56 6.78 -2.18 -18.31
C LEU A 56 6.19 -0.81 -18.67
N PHE A 57 4.91 -0.58 -18.39
CA PHE A 57 4.29 0.75 -18.48
C PHE A 57 5.01 1.75 -17.58
N VAL A 58 5.28 1.39 -16.32
CA VAL A 58 6.02 2.26 -15.39
C VAL A 58 7.46 2.45 -15.84
N ASP A 59 8.14 1.41 -16.31
CA ASP A 59 9.50 1.52 -16.84
C ASP A 59 9.55 2.45 -18.08
N THR A 60 8.47 2.47 -18.87
CA THR A 60 8.31 3.42 -19.99
C THR A 60 8.16 4.86 -19.49
N LEU A 61 7.44 5.08 -18.37
CA LEU A 61 7.35 6.41 -17.74
C LEU A 61 8.74 6.90 -17.28
N VAL A 62 9.52 6.02 -16.64
CA VAL A 62 10.88 6.33 -16.20
C VAL A 62 11.79 6.61 -17.40
N THR A 63 11.78 5.74 -18.41
CA THR A 63 12.63 5.87 -19.60
C THR A 63 12.30 7.12 -20.43
N GLY A 64 11.02 7.52 -20.46
CA GLY A 64 10.57 8.75 -21.11
C GLY A 64 10.67 9.99 -20.23
N GLU A 65 11.22 9.87 -19.01
CA GLU A 65 11.29 10.94 -18.00
C GLU A 65 9.94 11.66 -17.78
N LEU A 66 8.84 10.91 -17.84
CA LEU A 66 7.50 11.48 -17.81
C LEU A 66 7.13 11.86 -16.37
N PRO A 67 6.69 13.11 -16.13
CA PRO A 67 6.44 13.61 -14.79
C PRO A 67 5.20 12.96 -14.17
N TYR A 68 5.21 12.87 -12.85
CA TYR A 68 4.02 12.55 -12.07
C TYR A 68 2.96 13.65 -12.22
N ASN A 69 1.76 13.26 -12.63
CA ASN A 69 0.59 14.13 -12.70
C ASN A 69 -0.71 13.30 -12.59
N GLU A 70 -1.86 13.97 -12.51
CA GLU A 70 -3.16 13.29 -12.36
C GLU A 70 -3.52 12.39 -13.55
N GLU A 71 -3.03 12.69 -14.76
CA GLU A 71 -3.29 11.86 -15.95
C GLU A 71 -2.53 10.52 -15.85
N THR A 72 -1.21 10.57 -15.69
CA THR A 72 -0.34 9.40 -15.53
C THR A 72 -0.73 8.57 -14.31
N PHE A 73 -1.05 9.23 -13.20
CA PHE A 73 -1.59 8.57 -12.01
C PHE A 73 -2.96 7.93 -12.28
N GLY A 74 -3.84 8.60 -13.03
CA GLY A 74 -5.14 8.06 -13.45
C GLY A 74 -5.01 6.75 -14.22
N ARG A 75 -4.01 6.64 -15.10
CA ARG A 75 -3.69 5.41 -15.84
C ARG A 75 -3.20 4.28 -14.92
N ILE A 76 -2.31 4.58 -13.98
CA ILE A 76 -1.85 3.63 -12.95
C ILE A 76 -3.03 3.14 -12.11
N ARG A 77 -3.90 4.05 -11.65
CA ARG A 77 -5.11 3.72 -10.88
C ARG A 77 -6.07 2.85 -11.67
N LYS A 78 -6.22 3.09 -12.97
CA LYS A 78 -7.06 2.29 -13.86
C LYS A 78 -6.53 0.86 -13.99
N MET A 79 -5.22 0.67 -14.17
CA MET A 79 -4.59 -0.65 -14.20
C MET A 79 -4.71 -1.36 -12.85
N TYR A 80 -4.43 -0.67 -11.74
CA TYR A 80 -4.63 -1.21 -10.39
C TYR A 80 -6.04 -1.78 -10.18
N LYS A 81 -7.07 -1.03 -10.58
CA LYS A 81 -8.47 -1.46 -10.46
C LYS A 81 -8.80 -2.71 -11.29
N ALA A 82 -8.01 -3.02 -12.31
CA ALA A 82 -8.20 -4.21 -13.12
C ALA A 82 -7.55 -5.47 -12.51
N PHE A 83 -6.66 -5.32 -11.52
CA PHE A 83 -6.12 -6.49 -10.82
C PHE A 83 -7.24 -7.26 -10.11
N PRO A 84 -7.34 -8.59 -10.30
CA PRO A 84 -8.36 -9.39 -9.64
C PRO A 84 -8.27 -9.29 -8.13
N LYS A 85 -9.44 -9.26 -7.49
CA LYS A 85 -9.61 -9.35 -6.04
C LYS A 85 -10.40 -10.61 -5.73
N ILE A 86 -9.69 -11.69 -5.43
CA ILE A 86 -10.27 -13.03 -5.28
C ILE A 86 -9.90 -13.50 -3.88
N SER A 87 -10.93 -13.62 -3.03
CA SER A 87 -10.81 -14.12 -1.66
C SER A 87 -10.04 -15.44 -1.63
N VAL A 88 -9.00 -15.48 -0.79
CA VAL A 88 -8.23 -16.71 -0.56
C VAL A 88 -9.08 -17.65 0.32
N PRO A 89 -9.26 -18.92 -0.04
CA PRO A 89 -9.92 -19.89 0.83
C PRO A 89 -9.21 -19.95 2.20
N HIS A 90 -9.95 -19.81 3.28
CA HIS A 90 -9.48 -20.07 4.65
C HIS A 90 -10.12 -21.39 5.07
N PHE A 91 -9.35 -22.45 5.32
CA PHE A 91 -9.93 -23.67 5.90
C PHE A 91 -9.01 -24.34 6.92
N LEU A 92 -9.62 -24.71 8.05
CA LEU A 92 -9.08 -25.50 9.15
C LEU A 92 -9.63 -26.93 8.97
N GLY A 93 -8.90 -27.82 8.30
CA GLY A 93 -9.33 -29.20 8.10
C GLY A 93 -8.15 -30.12 7.80
N ASP A 94 -7.91 -31.09 8.68
CA ASP A 94 -6.82 -32.07 8.64
C ASP A 94 -7.14 -33.31 7.77
N ASP A 95 -7.73 -33.15 6.59
CA ASP A 95 -7.98 -34.29 5.67
C ASP A 95 -7.09 -34.19 4.42
N TYR A 96 -6.01 -34.97 4.47
CA TYR A 96 -4.95 -35.06 3.49
C TYR A 96 -5.34 -36.08 2.42
N ASP A 97 -5.55 -35.64 1.18
CA ASP A 97 -4.85 -36.21 0.01
C ASP A 97 -5.26 -35.56 -1.34
N ASP A 98 -6.52 -35.15 -1.55
CA ASP A 98 -6.96 -34.50 -2.82
C ASP A 98 -7.29 -32.99 -2.64
N GLU A 99 -7.81 -32.59 -1.48
CA GLU A 99 -8.10 -31.18 -1.15
C GLU A 99 -6.81 -30.35 -0.93
N GLY A 100 -5.74 -31.00 -0.48
CA GLY A 100 -4.45 -30.35 -0.24
C GLY A 100 -3.75 -29.84 -1.51
N HIS A 101 -3.87 -30.56 -2.64
CA HIS A 101 -3.28 -30.12 -3.91
C HIS A 101 -3.99 -28.88 -4.45
N GLN A 102 -5.32 -28.89 -4.47
CA GLN A 102 -6.13 -27.75 -4.92
C GLN A 102 -5.92 -26.52 -4.04
N LEU A 103 -5.75 -26.70 -2.72
CA LEU A 103 -5.40 -25.63 -1.79
C LEU A 103 -4.01 -25.04 -2.07
N SER A 104 -3.01 -25.89 -2.28
CA SER A 104 -1.64 -25.45 -2.62
C SER A 104 -1.63 -24.63 -3.91
N GLU A 105 -2.37 -25.06 -4.93
CA GLU A 105 -2.53 -24.32 -6.19
C GLU A 105 -3.25 -22.98 -5.99
N ALA A 106 -4.32 -22.95 -5.18
CA ALA A 106 -5.05 -21.72 -4.88
C ALA A 106 -4.18 -20.70 -4.12
N ILE A 107 -3.39 -21.15 -3.13
CA ILE A 107 -2.44 -20.32 -2.39
C ILE A 107 -1.33 -19.81 -3.31
N SER A 108 -0.77 -20.67 -4.16
CA SER A 108 0.25 -20.29 -5.14
C SER A 108 -0.28 -19.24 -6.11
N ALA A 109 -1.50 -19.43 -6.62
CA ALA A 109 -2.18 -18.45 -7.47
C ALA A 109 -2.42 -17.13 -6.73
N ALA A 110 -2.87 -17.16 -5.48
CA ALA A 110 -3.05 -15.95 -4.65
C ALA A 110 -1.73 -15.20 -4.45
N LYS A 111 -0.66 -15.91 -4.13
CA LYS A 111 0.69 -15.34 -3.99
C LYS A 111 1.18 -14.70 -5.29
N ALA A 112 0.99 -15.36 -6.43
CA ALA A 112 1.34 -14.82 -7.74
C ALA A 112 0.55 -13.53 -8.06
N ARG A 113 -0.75 -13.49 -7.74
CA ARG A 113 -1.57 -12.27 -7.88
C ARG A 113 -1.08 -11.13 -6.99
N ALA A 114 -0.86 -11.43 -5.71
CA ALA A 114 -0.40 -10.48 -4.71
C ALA A 114 0.96 -9.86 -5.08
N GLU A 115 1.92 -10.68 -5.51
CA GLU A 115 3.25 -10.19 -5.88
C GLU A 115 3.23 -9.43 -7.21
N SER A 116 2.43 -9.86 -8.20
CA SER A 116 2.30 -9.17 -9.48
C SER A 116 1.80 -7.72 -9.31
N CYS A 117 0.70 -7.53 -8.57
CA CYS A 117 0.18 -6.19 -8.25
C CYS A 117 1.16 -5.39 -7.39
N SER A 118 1.79 -6.04 -6.40
CA SER A 118 2.74 -5.37 -5.53
C SER A 118 3.99 -4.89 -6.28
N SER A 119 4.51 -5.68 -7.22
CA SER A 119 5.66 -5.30 -8.04
C SER A 119 5.33 -4.06 -8.87
N PHE A 120 4.17 -4.06 -9.53
CA PHE A 120 3.65 -2.91 -10.28
C PHE A 120 3.53 -1.65 -9.41
N LEU A 121 2.87 -1.72 -8.25
CA LEU A 121 2.70 -0.56 -7.38
C LEU A 121 4.02 -0.10 -6.75
N ARG A 122 4.93 -1.01 -6.39
CA ARG A 122 6.28 -0.63 -5.90
C ARG A 122 7.08 0.09 -6.98
N ALA A 123 6.99 -0.34 -8.24
CA ALA A 123 7.60 0.37 -9.36
C ALA A 123 6.98 1.77 -9.52
N ALA A 124 5.64 1.87 -9.51
CA ALA A 124 4.93 3.15 -9.62
C ALA A 124 5.28 4.11 -8.48
N ILE A 125 5.40 3.62 -7.25
CA ILE A 125 5.84 4.42 -6.09
C ILE A 125 7.24 4.98 -6.32
N ARG A 126 8.20 4.15 -6.74
CA ARG A 126 9.57 4.61 -7.03
C ARG A 126 9.60 5.67 -8.13
N TRP A 127 8.91 5.41 -9.24
CA TRP A 127 8.77 6.39 -10.33
C TRP A 127 8.17 7.71 -9.81
N SER A 128 7.08 7.65 -9.05
CA SER A 128 6.45 8.86 -8.52
C SER A 128 7.36 9.64 -7.56
N ALA A 129 8.26 8.95 -6.84
CA ALA A 129 9.22 9.59 -5.95
C ALA A 129 10.30 10.36 -6.71
N GLU A 130 10.73 9.80 -7.85
CA GLU A 130 11.76 10.36 -8.72
C GLU A 130 11.21 11.48 -9.61
N PHE A 131 9.97 11.36 -10.07
CA PHE A 131 9.39 12.23 -11.11
C PHE A 131 8.28 13.17 -10.60
N GLY A 132 8.21 13.45 -9.29
CA GLY A 132 7.56 14.69 -8.80
C GLY A 132 6.36 14.57 -7.85
N ALA A 133 6.09 13.41 -7.23
CA ALA A 133 5.03 13.30 -6.21
C ALA A 133 5.50 13.75 -4.81
N SER A 134 6.39 12.99 -4.18
CA SER A 134 7.00 13.30 -2.88
C SER A 134 8.30 12.51 -2.73
N ARG A 135 9.17 12.84 -1.76
CA ARG A 135 10.43 12.09 -1.52
C ARG A 135 10.22 10.57 -1.38
N ASN A 136 9.07 10.14 -0.87
CA ASN A 136 8.75 8.74 -0.66
C ASN A 136 7.77 8.17 -1.70
N GLY A 137 7.40 8.95 -2.73
CA GLY A 137 6.39 8.59 -3.72
C GLY A 137 4.98 9.07 -3.35
N CYS A 138 4.01 8.78 -4.23
CA CYS A 138 2.61 9.17 -4.06
C CYS A 138 1.96 8.45 -2.86
N PRO A 139 1.46 9.19 -1.85
CA PRO A 139 0.81 8.60 -0.67
C PRO A 139 -0.38 7.69 -1.03
N GLU A 140 -1.18 8.06 -2.02
CA GLU A 140 -2.34 7.29 -2.45
C GLU A 140 -1.93 5.91 -3.01
N MET A 141 -0.79 5.82 -3.72
CA MET A 141 -0.27 4.53 -4.19
C MET A 141 0.20 3.64 -3.03
N HIS A 142 0.74 4.24 -1.97
CA HIS A 142 1.06 3.52 -0.74
C HIS A 142 -0.20 2.93 -0.10
N VAL A 143 -1.29 3.72 0.02
CA VAL A 143 -2.57 3.22 0.53
C VAL A 143 -3.10 2.07 -0.34
N MET A 144 -3.10 2.23 -1.68
CA MET A 144 -3.54 1.20 -2.61
C MET A 144 -2.76 -0.11 -2.43
N LEU A 145 -1.44 -0.03 -2.26
CA LEU A 145 -0.60 -1.20 -2.04
C LEU A 145 -0.87 -1.86 -0.69
N ALA A 146 -1.05 -1.07 0.37
CA ALA A 146 -1.38 -1.59 1.70
C ALA A 146 -2.73 -2.32 1.71
N GLU A 147 -3.77 -1.73 1.11
CA GLU A 147 -5.09 -2.34 0.97
C GLU A 147 -5.02 -3.66 0.20
N TYR A 148 -4.28 -3.69 -0.92
CA TYR A 148 -4.17 -4.88 -1.75
C TYR A 148 -3.39 -6.01 -1.07
N ILE A 149 -2.28 -5.69 -0.39
CA ILE A 149 -1.54 -6.69 0.40
C ILE A 149 -2.47 -7.28 1.47
N TYR A 150 -3.22 -6.44 2.17
CA TYR A 150 -4.14 -6.88 3.22
C TYR A 150 -5.29 -7.75 2.71
N SER A 151 -5.86 -7.44 1.54
CA SER A 151 -7.03 -8.18 1.05
C SER A 151 -6.69 -9.43 0.25
N GLU A 152 -5.57 -9.44 -0.47
CA GLU A 152 -5.27 -10.48 -1.47
C GLU A 152 -4.10 -11.39 -1.11
N SER A 153 -3.32 -11.09 -0.06
CA SER A 153 -2.21 -11.96 0.34
C SER A 153 -2.72 -13.15 1.14
N PRO A 154 -2.31 -14.40 0.81
CA PRO A 154 -2.71 -15.58 1.57
C PRO A 154 -2.19 -15.53 3.03
N GLU A 155 -1.01 -14.97 3.23
CA GLU A 155 -0.43 -14.68 4.54
C GLU A 155 -0.19 -13.17 4.61
N THR A 156 -1.00 -12.49 5.41
CA THR A 156 -0.95 -11.02 5.49
C THR A 156 0.20 -10.56 6.36
N ASP A 157 1.24 -10.00 5.74
CA ASP A 157 2.34 -9.34 6.47
C ASP A 157 1.91 -7.94 6.95
N MET A 158 1.40 -7.89 8.18
CA MET A 158 0.97 -6.65 8.81
C MET A 158 2.10 -5.64 9.02
N THR A 159 3.37 -6.06 9.03
CA THR A 159 4.51 -5.14 9.11
C THR A 159 4.61 -4.32 7.83
N ARG A 160 4.50 -4.99 6.67
CA ARG A 160 4.52 -4.33 5.36
C ARG A 160 3.29 -3.48 5.13
N VAL A 161 2.11 -3.99 5.47
CA VAL A 161 0.85 -3.22 5.39
C VAL A 161 0.95 -1.92 6.19
N SER A 162 1.38 -2.00 7.46
CA SER A 162 1.56 -0.82 8.33
C SER A 162 2.56 0.17 7.73
N SER A 163 3.67 -0.33 7.17
CA SER A 163 4.71 0.50 6.56
C SER A 163 4.22 1.34 5.38
N HIS A 164 3.29 0.80 4.59
CA HIS A 164 2.69 1.51 3.47
C HIS A 164 1.62 2.47 3.95
N PHE A 165 0.72 2.08 4.86
CA PHE A 165 -0.29 3.02 5.40
C PHE A 165 0.32 4.26 6.05
N VAL A 166 1.37 4.10 6.84
CA VAL A 166 2.07 5.23 7.47
C VAL A 166 2.62 6.21 6.43
N ARG A 167 3.10 5.73 5.28
CA ARG A 167 3.54 6.56 4.16
C ARG A 167 2.39 7.09 3.30
N GLY A 168 1.21 6.50 3.44
CA GLY A 168 0.01 6.83 2.68
C GLY A 168 -0.77 8.05 3.17
N ASN A 169 -0.40 8.59 4.34
CA ASN A 169 -0.99 9.81 4.92
C ASN A 169 -2.52 9.75 5.07
N ASP A 170 -3.07 8.56 5.30
CA ASP A 170 -4.51 8.31 5.52
C ASP A 170 -4.70 7.48 6.81
N PRO A 171 -4.55 8.11 8.00
CA PRO A 171 -4.69 7.42 9.28
C PRO A 171 -6.09 6.82 9.47
N LYS A 172 -7.10 7.37 8.79
CA LYS A 172 -8.47 6.89 8.89
C LYS A 172 -8.65 5.53 8.22
N LYS A 173 -8.17 5.37 7.00
CA LYS A 173 -8.16 4.05 6.34
C LYS A 173 -7.27 3.06 7.07
N PHE A 174 -6.14 3.52 7.61
CA PHE A 174 -5.27 2.64 8.40
C PHE A 174 -6.00 2.13 9.65
N ALA A 175 -6.73 2.99 10.37
CA ALA A 175 -7.58 2.60 11.49
C ALA A 175 -8.63 1.57 11.07
N SER A 176 -9.34 1.80 9.96
CA SER A 176 -10.31 0.83 9.44
C SER A 176 -9.70 -0.52 9.11
N MET A 177 -8.49 -0.54 8.55
CA MET A 177 -7.78 -1.79 8.28
C MET A 177 -7.41 -2.51 9.58
N LEU A 178 -6.88 -1.80 10.58
CA LEU A 178 -6.55 -2.39 11.88
C LEU A 178 -7.78 -2.94 12.61
N VAL A 179 -8.90 -2.22 12.62
CA VAL A 179 -10.17 -2.70 13.21
C VAL A 179 -10.67 -3.95 12.49
N ASN A 180 -10.58 -4.00 11.16
CA ASN A 180 -10.92 -5.21 10.40
C ASN A 180 -9.97 -6.37 10.71
N PHE A 181 -8.68 -6.09 10.92
CA PHE A 181 -7.67 -7.10 11.25
C PHE A 181 -7.92 -7.72 12.63
N MET A 182 -8.34 -6.91 13.62
CA MET A 182 -8.70 -7.38 14.96
C MET A 182 -9.77 -8.49 14.94
N GLY A 183 -10.69 -8.47 13.97
CA GLY A 183 -11.72 -9.50 13.82
C GLY A 183 -11.26 -10.79 13.13
N LYS A 184 -10.02 -10.84 12.62
CA LYS A 184 -9.51 -11.94 11.79
C LYS A 184 -8.20 -12.55 12.32
N CYS A 185 -7.47 -11.84 13.18
CA CYS A 185 -6.16 -12.27 13.65
C CYS A 185 -6.25 -13.23 14.84
N TYR A 186 -5.12 -13.87 15.16
CA TYR A 186 -5.01 -14.65 16.39
C TYR A 186 -4.93 -13.72 17.62
N PRO A 187 -5.34 -14.18 18.81
CA PRO A 187 -5.23 -13.39 20.04
C PRO A 187 -3.79 -12.92 20.30
N GLY A 188 -3.59 -11.62 20.52
CA GLY A 188 -2.27 -11.01 20.78
C GLY A 188 -1.52 -10.55 19.51
N GLU A 189 -2.08 -10.74 18.31
CA GLU A 189 -1.54 -10.13 17.10
C GLU A 189 -2.09 -8.70 16.87
N ASP A 190 -3.30 -8.46 17.37
CA ASP A 190 -4.03 -7.21 17.27
C ASP A 190 -3.32 -6.06 18.00
N ASP A 191 -2.94 -6.27 19.27
CA ASP A 191 -2.26 -5.25 20.04
C ASP A 191 -0.89 -4.86 19.46
N THR A 192 -0.16 -5.85 18.96
CA THR A 192 1.12 -5.68 18.29
C THR A 192 0.96 -4.92 16.98
N ALA A 193 -0.09 -5.20 16.19
CA ALA A 193 -0.37 -4.47 14.96
C ALA A 193 -0.70 -2.98 15.23
N ILE A 194 -1.50 -2.71 16.26
CA ILE A 194 -1.84 -1.35 16.69
C ILE A 194 -0.59 -0.61 17.16
N ALA A 195 0.17 -1.21 18.07
CA ALA A 195 1.39 -0.62 18.59
C ALA A 195 2.41 -0.33 17.48
N ARG A 196 2.56 -1.24 16.52
CA ARG A 196 3.41 -1.04 15.34
C ARG A 196 2.99 0.21 14.57
N GLY A 197 1.72 0.36 14.24
CA GLY A 197 1.21 1.52 13.51
C GLY A 197 1.54 2.84 14.21
N VAL A 198 1.28 2.92 15.51
CA VAL A 198 1.56 4.11 16.32
C VAL A 198 3.07 4.40 16.38
N LEU A 199 3.88 3.41 16.74
CA LEU A 199 5.33 3.58 16.87
C LEU A 199 6.00 3.94 15.54
N MET A 200 5.48 3.45 14.42
CA MET A 200 5.98 3.83 13.09
C MET A 200 5.71 5.30 12.78
N TYR A 201 4.52 5.84 13.08
CA TYR A 201 4.28 7.28 12.95
C TYR A 201 5.19 8.10 13.86
N LEU A 202 5.35 7.68 15.12
CA LEU A 202 6.23 8.37 16.08
C LEU A 202 7.69 8.37 15.62
N SER A 203 8.19 7.26 15.05
CA SER A 203 9.55 7.19 14.50
C SER A 203 9.80 8.15 13.32
N GLN A 204 8.74 8.64 12.68
CA GLN A 204 8.80 9.63 11.61
C GLN A 204 8.59 11.07 12.13
N GLY A 205 8.49 11.26 13.44
CA GLY A 205 8.13 12.54 14.05
C GLY A 205 6.67 12.95 13.81
N ASN A 206 5.83 12.04 13.33
CA ASN A 206 4.44 12.31 12.98
C ASN A 206 3.50 12.01 14.14
N LEU A 207 3.58 12.82 15.20
CA LEU A 207 2.72 12.68 16.38
C LEU A 207 1.24 12.92 16.06
N ARG A 208 0.95 13.82 15.11
CA ARG A 208 -0.41 14.16 14.69
C ARG A 208 -1.14 12.90 14.20
N ASP A 209 -0.56 12.20 13.23
CA ASP A 209 -1.23 11.03 12.64
C ASP A 209 -1.21 9.83 13.57
N ALA A 210 -0.22 9.72 14.46
CA ALA A 210 -0.20 8.72 15.52
C ALA A 210 -1.43 8.86 16.45
N ASN A 211 -1.79 10.09 16.82
CA ASN A 211 -3.00 10.38 17.61
C ASN A 211 -4.27 10.16 16.80
N LEU A 212 -4.33 10.67 15.55
CA LEU A 212 -5.49 10.48 14.68
C LEU A 212 -5.79 9.00 14.43
N LEU A 213 -4.76 8.15 14.29
CA LEU A 213 -4.92 6.69 14.17
C LEU A 213 -5.66 6.12 15.38
N MET A 214 -5.23 6.46 16.59
CA MET A 214 -5.84 5.97 17.83
C MET A 214 -7.26 6.50 18.03
N ASP A 215 -7.50 7.76 17.70
CA ASP A 215 -8.82 8.39 17.80
C ASP A 215 -9.83 7.78 16.81
N GLU A 216 -9.44 7.61 15.55
CA GLU A 216 -10.32 6.99 14.57
C GLU A 216 -10.61 5.52 14.92
N MET A 217 -9.61 4.75 15.35
CA MET A 217 -9.83 3.39 15.83
C MET A 217 -10.83 3.36 16.99
N LYS A 218 -10.71 4.29 17.93
CA LYS A 218 -11.64 4.41 19.07
C LYS A 218 -13.07 4.66 18.62
N GLU A 219 -13.29 5.57 17.66
CA GLU A 219 -14.62 5.86 17.13
C GLU A 219 -15.22 4.69 16.35
N GLN A 220 -14.41 3.98 15.58
CA GLN A 220 -14.87 2.79 14.84
C GLN A 220 -15.19 1.62 15.78
N LEU A 221 -14.37 1.38 16.80
CA LEU A 221 -14.62 0.34 17.80
C LEU A 221 -15.90 0.61 18.61
N LYS A 222 -16.13 1.86 19.03
CA LYS A 222 -17.39 2.26 19.68
C LYS A 222 -18.60 1.96 18.79
N SER A 223 -18.50 2.32 17.51
CA SER A 223 -19.57 2.10 16.53
C SER A 223 -19.85 0.60 16.32
N ALA A 224 -18.82 -0.25 16.48
CA ALA A 224 -18.91 -1.70 16.40
C ALA A 224 -19.26 -2.40 17.74
N ASN A 225 -19.55 -1.65 18.82
CA ASN A 225 -19.70 -2.19 20.18
C ASN A 225 -18.52 -3.08 20.63
N SER A 226 -17.31 -2.73 20.21
CA SER A 226 -16.06 -3.41 20.55
C SER A 226 -15.14 -2.47 21.34
N GLU A 227 -14.14 -3.04 21.99
CA GLU A 227 -13.14 -2.31 22.76
C GLU A 227 -11.74 -2.61 22.25
N PHE A 228 -10.79 -1.73 22.58
CA PHE A 228 -9.38 -2.05 22.38
C PHE A 228 -8.98 -3.28 23.21
N PRO A 229 -7.97 -4.05 22.74
CA PRO A 229 -7.41 -5.15 23.51
C PRO A 229 -6.94 -4.68 24.89
N LYS A 230 -7.29 -5.43 25.93
CA LYS A 230 -6.96 -5.10 27.33
C LYS A 230 -5.56 -5.61 27.70
N THR A 231 -4.55 -5.18 26.94
CA THR A 231 -3.16 -5.62 27.11
C THR A 231 -2.27 -4.50 27.65
N ASP A 232 -1.15 -4.88 28.27
CA ASP A 232 -0.18 -3.92 28.80
C ASP A 232 0.47 -3.08 27.69
N LEU A 233 0.61 -3.65 26.49
CA LEU A 233 1.13 -2.96 25.32
C LEU A 233 0.20 -1.83 24.88
N ILE A 234 -1.11 -2.09 24.76
CA ILE A 234 -2.08 -1.03 24.45
C ILE A 234 -2.11 0.02 25.55
N ARG A 235 -2.02 -0.39 26.81
CA ARG A 235 -1.96 0.55 27.94
C ARG A 235 -0.73 1.45 27.84
N PHE A 236 0.43 0.89 27.52
CA PHE A 236 1.66 1.63 27.28
C PHE A 236 1.49 2.66 26.15
N ILE A 237 0.94 2.24 24.99
CA ILE A 237 0.70 3.14 23.86
C ILE A 237 -0.23 4.31 24.24
N LYS A 238 -1.29 4.04 25.01
CA LYS A 238 -2.21 5.09 25.51
C LYS A 238 -1.55 6.11 26.43
N TYR A 239 -0.50 5.73 27.16
CA TYR A 239 0.27 6.66 27.99
C TYR A 239 1.40 7.36 27.22
N LEU A 240 1.97 6.68 26.21
CA LEU A 240 3.06 7.19 25.40
C LEU A 240 2.64 8.46 24.64
N LEU A 241 1.50 8.43 23.95
CA LEU A 241 1.05 9.54 23.10
C LEU A 241 0.88 10.87 23.86
N PRO A 242 0.12 10.94 24.97
CA PRO A 242 0.00 12.18 25.75
C PRO A 242 1.34 12.63 26.35
N THR A 243 2.24 11.69 26.65
CA THR A 243 3.58 12.03 27.18
C THR A 243 4.41 12.75 26.11
N GLN A 244 4.37 12.26 24.86
CA GLN A 244 5.05 12.91 23.73
C GLN A 244 4.47 14.30 23.43
N GLU A 245 3.15 14.48 23.52
CA GLU A 245 2.51 15.79 23.33
C GLU A 245 2.98 16.83 24.35
N LYS A 246 3.07 16.44 25.63
CA LYS A 246 3.57 17.33 26.69
C LYS A 246 5.03 17.71 26.49
N LEU A 247 5.87 16.74 26.13
CA LEU A 247 7.29 17.01 25.88
C LEU A 247 7.48 18.01 24.74
N LEU A 248 6.74 17.88 23.64
CA LEU A 248 6.80 18.85 22.54
C LEU A 248 6.28 20.25 22.94
N GLN A 249 5.25 20.33 23.78
CA GLN A 249 4.75 21.60 24.30
C GLN A 249 5.80 22.28 25.20
N ASP A 250 6.45 21.52 26.08
CA ASP A 250 7.48 22.04 27.00
C ASP A 250 8.74 22.50 26.24
N GLU A 251 9.13 21.79 25.17
CA GLU A 251 10.22 22.20 24.27
C GLU A 251 9.87 23.49 23.51
N CYS A 252 8.68 23.58 22.90
CA CYS A 252 8.21 24.80 22.23
C CYS A 252 8.18 26.01 23.19
N CYS A 253 7.70 25.83 24.41
CA CYS A 253 7.73 26.86 25.45
C CYS A 253 9.15 27.29 25.80
N SER A 254 10.08 26.32 25.89
CA SER A 254 11.49 26.60 26.20
C SER A 254 12.19 27.37 25.07
N PHE A 255 11.94 27.02 23.81
CA PHE A 255 12.47 27.77 22.65
C PHE A 255 11.89 29.18 22.55
N ALA A 256 10.58 29.35 22.75
CA ALA A 256 9.94 30.67 22.76
C ALA A 256 10.52 31.59 23.86
N LEU A 257 10.86 31.03 25.03
CA LEU A 257 11.49 31.77 26.12
C LEU A 257 12.95 32.16 25.83
N ILE A 258 13.67 31.35 25.05
CA ILE A 258 15.04 31.66 24.60
C ILE A 258 15.01 32.80 23.57
N ASP A 259 14.11 32.74 22.59
CA ASP A 259 13.96 33.80 21.58
C ASP A 259 13.55 35.14 22.21
N LEU A 260 12.64 35.12 23.20
CA LEU A 260 12.24 36.33 23.93
C LEU A 260 13.41 36.93 24.73
N LYS A 261 14.27 36.10 25.32
CA LYS A 261 15.49 36.55 26.03
C LYS A 261 16.53 37.14 25.06
N CYS A 262 16.70 36.55 23.87
CA CYS A 262 17.59 37.08 22.84
C CYS A 262 17.11 38.43 22.29
N GLN A 263 15.79 38.66 22.21
CA GLN A 263 15.23 39.96 21.82
C GLN A 263 15.46 41.03 22.88
N LEU A 264 15.28 40.68 24.17
CA LEU A 264 15.48 41.61 25.30
C LEU A 264 16.95 41.93 25.61
N GLN A 265 17.92 41.19 25.05
CA GLN A 265 19.35 41.44 25.21
C GLN A 265 19.96 42.28 24.06
N ASN A 266 19.19 42.57 23.01
CA ASN A 266 19.62 43.38 21.86
C ASN A 266 19.02 44.81 21.87
N GLU A 267 18.38 45.21 22.97
CA GLU A 267 17.99 46.60 23.30
C GLU A 267 18.92 47.17 24.38
#